data_AF-A0A0S9QJC0-F1
#
_entry.id   AF-A0A0S9QJC0-F1
#
_cell.length_a   1.000
_cell.length_b   1.000
_cell.length_c   1.000
_cell.angle_alpha   90.00
_cell.angle_beta   90.00
_cell.angle_gamma   90.00
#
_symmetry.space_group_name_H-M   'P 1'
#
loop_
_entity.id
_entity.type
_entity.pdbx_description
1 polymer ?
#
loop_
_entity_poly.entity_id
_entity_poly.type
_entity_poly.pdbx_seq_one_letter_code
_entity_poly.pdbx_strand_id
1 'polypeptide(L)'
;MSETTTELRTLLANLVRAALMSDDRASALWREAARQGQAKLAAAPARTEGLTIEGFWTQGVREAEAPEYREAEGQVEFGFPALCPFTLAELVAPGFDVDAAVERLRKSAATG
;
A
#
# COMPACT_ATOMS: atom_id res chain seq x y z
N MET A 1 -12.80 14.11 6.12
CA MET A 1 -11.47 13.49 5.91
C MET A 1 -10.67 14.43 5.04
N SER A 2 -9.40 14.64 5.36
CA SER A 2 -8.50 15.49 4.55
C SER A 2 -8.05 14.72 3.31
N GLU A 3 -7.84 15.39 2.19
CA GLU A 3 -7.39 14.79 0.93
C GLU A 3 -6.15 13.89 1.13
N THR A 4 -5.15 14.38 1.87
CA THR A 4 -3.92 13.64 2.22
C THR A 4 -4.18 12.31 2.93
N THR A 5 -5.20 12.25 3.79
CA THR A 5 -5.53 11.00 4.53
C THR A 5 -6.11 9.94 3.61
N THR A 6 -6.86 10.36 2.60
CA THR A 6 -7.37 9.47 1.55
C THR A 6 -6.21 9.01 0.67
N GLU A 7 -5.31 9.90 0.27
CA GLU A 7 -4.13 9.55 -0.53
C GLU A 7 -3.22 8.54 0.16
N LEU A 8 -2.94 8.71 1.45
CA LEU A 8 -2.14 7.75 2.23
C LEU A 8 -2.82 6.39 2.31
N ARG A 9 -4.13 6.35 2.59
CA ARG A 9 -4.89 5.09 2.61
C ARG A 9 -4.85 4.39 1.25
N THR A 10 -5.12 5.14 0.19
CA THR A 10 -5.14 4.60 -1.18
C THR A 10 -3.76 4.11 -1.61
N LEU A 11 -2.68 4.82 -1.24
CA LEU A 11 -1.31 4.35 -1.45
C LEU A 11 -1.10 2.98 -0.79
N LEU A 12 -1.43 2.86 0.50
CA LEU A 12 -1.28 1.61 1.25
C LEU A 12 -2.12 0.49 0.64
N ALA A 13 -3.38 0.77 0.28
CA ALA A 13 -4.26 -0.19 -0.35
C ALA A 13 -3.73 -0.66 -1.72
N ASN A 14 -3.12 0.23 -2.51
CA ASN A 14 -2.51 -0.13 -3.79
C ASN A 14 -1.27 -1.00 -3.61
N LEU A 15 -0.42 -0.71 -2.60
CA LEU A 15 0.74 -1.55 -2.27
C LEU A 15 0.33 -2.96 -1.84
N VAL A 16 -0.70 -3.07 -1.00
CA VAL A 16 -1.25 -4.34 -0.55
C VAL A 16 -1.86 -5.10 -1.73
N ARG A 17 -2.66 -4.44 -2.59
CA ARG A 17 -3.21 -5.06 -3.80
C ARG A 17 -2.13 -5.57 -4.73
N ALA A 18 -1.09 -4.78 -4.99
CA ALA A 18 0.04 -5.21 -5.80
C ALA A 18 0.73 -6.47 -5.22
N ALA A 19 0.81 -6.57 -3.89
CA ALA A 19 1.37 -7.74 -3.22
C ALA A 19 0.45 -8.97 -3.30
N LEU A 20 -0.87 -8.78 -3.24
CA LEU A 20 -1.90 -9.83 -3.32
C LEU A 20 -2.01 -10.46 -4.73
N MET A 21 -1.70 -9.70 -5.79
CA MET A 21 -1.79 -10.22 -7.16
C MET A 21 -0.70 -11.25 -7.44
N SER A 22 -1.11 -12.46 -7.81
CA SER A 22 -0.22 -13.52 -8.30
C SER A 22 0.25 -13.25 -9.73
N ASP A 23 -0.57 -12.58 -10.55
CA ASP A 23 -0.19 -12.16 -11.90
C ASP A 23 0.64 -10.86 -11.89
N ASP A 24 1.79 -10.87 -12.56
CA ASP A 24 2.71 -9.72 -12.61
C ASP A 24 2.14 -8.51 -13.36
N ARG A 25 1.27 -8.72 -14.37
CA ARG A 25 0.65 -7.60 -15.09
C ARG A 25 -0.40 -6.92 -14.22
N ALA A 26 -1.23 -7.70 -13.53
CA ALA A 26 -2.18 -7.17 -12.55
C ALA A 26 -1.44 -6.44 -11.42
N SER A 27 -0.34 -7.01 -10.92
CA SER A 27 0.51 -6.36 -9.91
C SER A 27 1.11 -5.04 -10.42
N ALA A 28 1.56 -4.98 -11.69
CA ALA A 28 2.14 -3.78 -12.30
C ALA A 28 1.17 -2.59 -12.33
N LEU A 29 -0.14 -2.83 -12.59
CA LEU A 29 -1.16 -1.77 -12.58
C LEU A 29 -1.28 -1.13 -11.19
N TRP A 30 -1.29 -1.94 -10.14
CA TRP A 30 -1.38 -1.45 -8.77
C TRP A 30 -0.07 -0.79 -8.30
N ARG A 31 1.09 -1.30 -8.73
CA ARG A 31 2.39 -0.65 -8.49
C ARG A 31 2.44 0.74 -9.13
N GLU A 32 1.95 0.89 -10.35
CA GLU A 32 1.88 2.20 -11.00
C GLU A 32 0.95 3.17 -10.27
N ALA A 33 -0.24 2.72 -9.87
CA ALA A 33 -1.16 3.52 -9.06
C ALA A 33 -0.55 3.93 -7.70
N ALA A 34 0.21 3.03 -7.06
CA ALA A 34 0.96 3.33 -5.85
C ALA A 34 2.04 4.38 -6.10
N ARG A 35 2.83 4.28 -7.19
CA ARG A 35 3.84 5.30 -7.53
C ARG A 35 3.22 6.69 -7.71
N GLN A 36 2.06 6.77 -8.36
CA GLN A 36 1.34 8.05 -8.52
C GLN A 36 0.89 8.64 -7.18
N GLY A 37 0.31 7.81 -6.29
CA GLY A 37 -0.09 8.25 -4.95
C GLY A 37 1.11 8.67 -4.09
N GLN A 38 2.21 7.93 -4.19
CA GLN A 38 3.46 8.21 -3.49
C GLN A 38 4.06 9.54 -3.94
N ALA A 39 4.13 9.80 -5.25
CA ALA A 39 4.67 11.05 -5.79
C ALA A 39 3.87 12.28 -5.31
N LYS A 40 2.54 12.16 -5.19
CA LYS A 40 1.70 13.24 -4.64
C LYS A 40 2.00 13.53 -3.17
N LEU A 41 2.13 12.47 -2.36
CA LEU A 41 2.48 12.61 -0.94
C LEU A 41 3.91 13.16 -0.76
N ALA A 42 4.85 12.69 -1.57
CA ALA A 42 6.24 13.18 -1.57
C ALA A 42 6.38 14.63 -2.04
N ALA A 43 5.45 15.14 -2.85
CA ALA A 43 5.40 16.55 -3.24
C ALA A 43 4.92 17.47 -2.08
N ALA A 44 4.29 16.91 -1.05
CA ALA A 44 3.77 17.67 0.08
C ALA A 44 3.93 16.93 1.43
N PRO A 45 5.17 16.57 1.84
CA PRO A 45 5.41 15.74 3.01
C PRO A 45 4.93 16.40 4.30
N ALA A 46 4.97 17.73 4.39
CA ALA A 46 4.46 18.50 5.53
C ALA A 46 2.96 18.25 5.81
N ARG A 47 2.17 17.85 4.79
CA ARG A 47 0.75 17.51 4.96
C ARG A 47 0.54 16.18 5.67
N THR A 48 1.59 15.36 5.78
CA THR A 48 1.55 14.07 6.44
C THR A 48 2.07 14.13 7.88
N GLU A 49 2.63 15.26 8.31
CA GLU A 49 3.10 15.45 9.67
C GLU A 49 1.95 15.27 10.68
N GLY A 50 2.17 14.42 11.69
CA GLY A 50 1.18 14.10 12.72
C GLY A 50 0.16 13.01 12.35
N LEU A 51 0.26 12.39 11.16
CA LEU A 51 -0.57 11.24 10.83
C LEU A 51 0.00 9.93 11.42
N THR A 52 -0.87 9.11 12.02
CA THR A 52 -0.48 7.79 12.54
C THR A 52 -0.70 6.71 11.47
N ILE A 53 0.39 6.11 11.00
CA ILE A 53 0.35 5.12 9.91
C ILE A 53 -0.43 3.85 10.25
N GLU A 54 -0.46 3.42 11.51
CA GLU A 54 -1.08 2.15 11.92
C GLU A 54 -2.60 2.09 11.64
N GLY A 55 -3.29 3.21 11.86
CA GLY A 55 -4.73 3.32 11.55
C GLY A 55 -5.00 3.26 10.05
N PHE A 56 -4.15 3.92 9.25
CA PHE A 56 -4.24 3.90 7.79
C PHE A 56 -3.86 2.55 7.19
N TRP A 57 -2.89 1.86 7.79
CA TRP A 57 -2.49 0.50 7.42
C TRP A 57 -3.67 -0.46 7.52
N THR A 58 -4.32 -0.51 8.68
CA THR A 58 -5.48 -1.39 8.90
C THR A 58 -6.60 -1.08 7.90
N GLN A 59 -6.85 0.19 7.59
CA GLN A 59 -7.86 0.60 6.61
C GLN A 59 -7.45 0.23 5.18
N GLY A 60 -6.18 0.45 4.82
CA GLY A 60 -5.66 0.16 3.49
C GLY A 60 -5.67 -1.35 3.18
N VAL A 61 -5.33 -2.18 4.17
CA VAL A 61 -5.42 -3.65 4.05
C VAL A 61 -6.87 -4.08 3.82
N ARG A 62 -7.81 -3.59 4.63
CA ARG A 62 -9.25 -3.90 4.45
C ARG A 62 -9.81 -3.43 3.12
N GLU A 63 -9.37 -2.27 2.63
CA GLU A 63 -9.78 -1.74 1.32
C GLU A 63 -9.20 -2.59 0.17
N ALA A 64 -7.95 -3.06 0.30
CA ALA A 64 -7.32 -3.95 -0.65
C ALA A 64 -7.99 -5.33 -0.72
N GLU A 65 -8.48 -5.82 0.42
CA GLU A 65 -9.21 -7.09 0.57
C GLU A 65 -10.73 -6.95 0.37
N ALA A 66 -11.21 -5.77 -0.06
CA ALA A 66 -12.64 -5.56 -0.28
C ALA A 66 -13.15 -6.59 -1.31
N PRO A 67 -14.38 -7.11 -1.13
CA PRO A 67 -14.93 -8.20 -1.95
C PRO A 67 -14.93 -7.87 -3.45
N GLU A 68 -15.04 -6.59 -3.80
CA GLU A 68 -14.96 -6.03 -5.15
C GLU A 68 -13.64 -6.39 -5.87
N TYR A 69 -12.58 -6.64 -5.12
CA TYR A 69 -11.25 -7.01 -5.63
C TYR A 69 -10.92 -8.49 -5.39
N ARG A 70 -11.71 -9.20 -4.55
CA ARG A 70 -11.51 -10.61 -4.21
C ARG A 70 -11.84 -11.55 -5.36
N GLU A 71 -12.72 -11.14 -6.28
CA GLU A 71 -13.08 -11.89 -7.48
C GLU A 71 -12.05 -11.74 -8.63
N ALA A 72 -11.00 -10.92 -8.46
CA ALA A 72 -9.91 -10.88 -9.41
C ALA A 72 -9.15 -12.22 -9.38
N GLU A 73 -9.28 -13.03 -10.44
CA GLU A 73 -8.60 -14.31 -10.61
C GLU A 73 -7.10 -14.15 -10.27
N GLY A 74 -6.65 -14.73 -9.15
CA GLY A 74 -5.25 -14.75 -8.75
C GLY A 74 -4.87 -13.93 -7.51
N GLN A 75 -5.83 -13.49 -6.68
CA GLN A 75 -5.48 -13.04 -5.32
C GLN A 75 -5.03 -14.22 -4.45
N VAL A 76 -3.88 -14.07 -3.81
CA VAL A 76 -3.38 -15.04 -2.83
C VAL A 76 -3.89 -14.65 -1.45
N GLU A 77 -4.53 -15.58 -0.72
CA GLU A 77 -4.87 -15.35 0.69
C GLU A 77 -3.59 -15.27 1.51
N PHE A 78 -3.29 -14.07 2.03
CA PHE A 78 -2.14 -13.82 2.87
C PHE A 78 -2.56 -13.19 4.21
N GLY A 79 -1.88 -13.59 5.28
CA GLY A 79 -1.95 -12.90 6.57
C GLY A 79 -1.00 -11.70 6.59
N PHE A 80 -1.51 -10.49 6.35
CA PHE A 80 -0.69 -9.30 6.51
C PHE A 80 -0.35 -9.03 7.98
N PRO A 81 0.84 -8.47 8.28
CA PRO A 81 1.20 -8.12 9.65
C PRO A 81 0.25 -7.08 10.24
N ALA A 82 -0.04 -7.20 11.53
CA ALA A 82 -0.89 -6.24 12.25
C ALA A 82 -0.29 -4.82 12.28
N LEU A 83 1.05 -4.73 12.27
CA LEU A 83 1.79 -3.48 12.18
C LEU A 83 2.25 -3.23 10.75
N CYS A 84 2.22 -1.96 10.33
CA CYS A 84 2.71 -1.56 9.02
C CYS A 84 4.22 -1.84 8.94
N PRO A 85 4.71 -2.54 7.89
CA PRO A 85 6.13 -2.82 7.73
C PRO A 85 6.97 -1.63 7.24
N PHE A 86 6.34 -0.45 7.10
CA PHE A 86 6.93 0.81 6.67
C PHE A 86 6.64 1.89 7.71
N THR A 87 7.53 2.88 7.78
CA THR A 87 7.27 4.14 8.47
C THR A 87 6.65 5.17 7.52
N LEU A 88 5.97 6.17 8.08
CA LEU A 88 5.42 7.26 7.27
C LEU A 88 6.52 8.04 6.55
N ALA A 89 7.66 8.28 7.22
CA ALA A 89 8.81 8.98 6.65
C ALA A 89 9.38 8.25 5.43
N GLU A 90 9.42 6.91 5.45
CA GLU A 90 9.80 6.10 4.29
C GLU A 90 8.83 6.27 3.14
N LEU A 91 7.51 6.18 3.38
CA LEU A 91 6.50 6.26 2.31
C LEU A 91 6.51 7.61 1.59
N VAL A 92 6.76 8.70 2.30
CA VAL A 92 6.78 10.05 1.71
C VAL A 92 8.16 10.47 1.22
N ALA A 93 9.17 9.60 1.32
CA ALA A 93 10.50 9.89 0.86
C ALA A 93 10.53 10.00 -0.69
N PRO A 94 11.22 10.99 -1.27
CA PRO A 94 11.29 11.18 -2.72
C PRO A 94 12.01 10.05 -3.49
N GLY A 95 12.57 9.06 -2.79
CA GLY A 95 13.19 7.87 -3.36
C GLY A 95 12.53 6.56 -2.91
N PHE A 96 11.29 6.59 -2.42
CA PHE A 96 10.59 5.37 -2.02
C PHE A 96 10.42 4.42 -3.22
N ASP A 97 11.00 3.22 -3.09
CA ASP A 97 10.92 2.19 -4.11
C ASP A 97 9.65 1.34 -3.88
N VAL A 98 8.63 1.60 -4.71
CA VAL A 98 7.35 0.89 -4.68
C VAL A 98 7.50 -0.59 -5.00
N ASP A 99 8.40 -0.96 -5.92
CA ASP A 99 8.61 -2.35 -6.30
C ASP A 99 9.24 -3.12 -5.14
N ALA A 100 10.28 -2.54 -4.52
CA ALA A 100 10.90 -3.11 -3.33
C ALA A 100 9.93 -3.21 -2.14
N ALA A 101 9.04 -2.22 -1.98
CA ALA A 101 8.00 -2.24 -0.96
C ALA A 101 7.00 -3.39 -1.17
N VAL A 102 6.54 -3.60 -2.40
CA VAL A 102 5.63 -4.71 -2.73
C VAL A 102 6.30 -6.06 -2.47
N GLU A 103 7.57 -6.21 -2.84
CA GLU A 103 8.32 -7.45 -2.57
C GLU A 103 8.54 -7.68 -1.07
N ARG A 104 8.77 -6.61 -0.29
CA ARG A 104 8.82 -6.70 1.18
C ARG A 104 7.48 -7.15 1.75
N LEU A 105 6.37 -6.61 1.25
CA LEU A 105 5.02 -7.01 1.65
C LEU A 105 4.76 -8.48 1.36
N ARG A 106 5.06 -8.95 0.14
CA ARG A 106 4.93 -10.36 -0.23
C ARG A 106 5.71 -11.28 0.71
N LYS A 107 6.95 -10.91 1.04
CA LYS A 107 7.78 -11.66 1.99
C LYS A 107 7.18 -11.68 3.40
N SER A 108 6.73 -10.52 3.90
CA SER A 108 6.10 -10.42 5.22
C SER A 108 4.80 -11.21 5.31
N ALA A 109 4.02 -11.23 4.24
CA ALA A 109 2.73 -11.91 4.20
C ALA A 109 2.88 -13.44 4.01
N ALA A 110 3.93 -13.89 3.31
CA ALA A 110 4.28 -15.30 3.17
C ALA A 110 4.85 -15.94 4.46
N THR A 111 5.28 -15.13 5.44
CA THR A 111 5.76 -15.58 6.75
C THR A 111 4.70 -15.59 7.84
N GLY A 112 3.44 -15.27 7.50
CA GLY A 112 2.29 -15.21 8.43
C GLY A 112 1.66 -16.56 8.71
#